data_AF-A0A1Q3L812-F1
#
_entry.id   AF-A0A1Q3L812-F1
#
_cell.length_a   1.000
_cell.length_b   1.000
_cell.length_c   1.000
_cell.angle_alpha   90.00
_cell.angle_beta   90.00
_cell.angle_gamma   90.00
#
_symmetry.space_group_name_H-M   'P 1'
#
loop_
_entity.id
_entity.type
_entity.pdbx_description
1 polymer ?
#
loop_
_entity_poly.entity_id
_entity_poly.type
_entity_poly.pdbx_seq_one_letter_code
_entity_poly.pdbx_strand_id
1 'polypeptide(L)' 'MVICTTPFEVTAKNIARVLGLPDYPFVKVQHPIGSCTLPELKTRAEVAYEQARAILLEP' A
#
# COMPACT_ATOMS: atom_id res chain seq x y z
N MET A 1 -5.75 5.92 4.48
CA MET A 1 -4.51 5.24 4.04
C MET A 1 -4.87 3.86 3.49
N VAL A 2 -4.46 3.56 2.26
CA VAL A 2 -4.74 2.29 1.57
C VAL A 2 -3.43 1.49 1.45
N ILE A 3 -3.49 0.18 1.71
CA ILE A 3 -2.39 -0.76 1.49
C ILE A 3 -2.71 -1.60 0.27
N CYS A 4 -1.82 -1.58 -0.73
CA CYS A 4 -1.95 -2.35 -1.96
C CYS A 4 -0.83 -3.38 -2.04
N THR A 5 -1.11 -4.58 -2.56
CA THR A 5 -0.03 -5.50 -2.97
C THR A 5 0.35 -5.28 -4.42
N THR A 6 1.60 -5.53 -4.80
CA THR A 6 2.13 -5.26 -6.16
C THR A 6 1.21 -5.64 -7.33
N PRO A 7 0.56 -6.82 -7.37
CA PRO A 7 -0.31 -7.18 -8.49
C PRO A 7 -1.54 -6.29 -8.68
N PHE A 8 -1.98 -5.57 -7.64
CA PHE A 8 -3.20 -4.75 -7.66
C PHE A 8 -2.93 -3.26 -7.85
N GLU A 9 -1.68 -2.85 -8.12
CA GLU A 9 -1.32 -1.43 -8.26
C GLU A 9 -2.14 -0.74 -9.37
N VAL A 10 -2.34 -1.41 -10.50
CA VAL A 10 -3.14 -0.89 -11.62
C VAL A 10 -4.59 -0.69 -11.20
N THR A 11 -5.16 -1.65 -10.48
CA THR A 11 -6.54 -1.57 -9.96
C THR A 11 -6.69 -0.42 -8.97
N ALA A 12 -5.77 -0.28 -8.02
CA ALA A 12 -5.77 0.83 -7.06
C ALA A 12 -5.74 2.20 -7.74
N LYS A 13 -4.85 2.38 -8.73
CA LYS A 13 -4.76 3.61 -9.54
C LYS A 13 -6.04 3.89 -10.33
N ASN A 14 -6.66 2.87 -10.89
CA ASN A 14 -7.89 3.04 -11.66
C ASN A 14 -9.09 3.41 -10.77
N ILE A 15 -9.22 2.78 -9.60
CA ILE A 15 -10.24 3.14 -8.61
C ILE A 15 -10.06 4.59 -8.18
N ALA A 16 -8.82 4.99 -7.86
CA ALA A 16 -8.51 6.36 -7.46
C ALA A 16 -8.94 7.39 -8.53
N ARG A 17 -8.68 7.13 -9.81
CA ARG A 17 -9.15 7.97 -10.92
C ARG A 17 -10.67 8.04 -11.03
N VAL A 18 -11.36 6.90 -10.96
CA VAL A 18 -12.83 6.86 -11.04
C VAL A 18 -13.48 7.66 -9.90
N LEU A 19 -12.86 7.64 -8.72
CA LEU A 19 -13.30 8.41 -7.56
C LEU A 19 -12.92 9.90 -7.60
N GLY A 20 -12.27 10.37 -8.66
CA GLY A 20 -11.85 11.78 -8.78
C GLY A 20 -10.61 12.13 -7.96
N LEU A 21 -9.83 11.14 -7.52
CA LEU A 21 -8.61 11.30 -6.71
C LEU A 21 -7.41 10.65 -7.42
N PRO A 22 -7.00 11.11 -8.63
CA PRO A 22 -6.02 10.42 -9.48
C PRO A 22 -4.65 10.21 -8.81
N ASP A 23 -4.29 11.09 -7.87
CA ASP A 23 -3.01 11.08 -7.14
C ASP A 23 -3.17 10.58 -5.70
N TYR A 24 -4.28 9.90 -5.37
CA TYR A 24 -4.50 9.39 -4.02
C TYR A 24 -3.33 8.49 -3.59
N PRO A 25 -2.62 8.83 -2.50
CA PRO A 25 -1.45 8.08 -2.10
C PRO A 25 -1.83 6.76 -1.44
N PHE A 26 -1.10 5.69 -1.77
CA PHE A 26 -1.24 4.38 -1.16
C PHE A 26 0.13 3.74 -0.99
N VAL A 27 0.25 2.86 0.01
CA VAL A 27 1.50 2.12 0.26
C VAL A 27 1.47 0.79 -0.49
N LYS A 28 2.64 0.31 -0.90
CA LYS A 28 2.79 -0.96 -1.62
C LYS A 28 3.58 -1.99 -0.82
N VAL A 29 3.06 -3.21 -0.73
CA VAL A 29 3.75 -4.36 -0.13
C VAL A 29 3.77 -5.56 -1.07
N GLN A 30 4.60 -6.56 -0.74
CA GLN A 30 4.67 -7.79 -1.52
C GLN A 30 3.43 -8.67 -1.32
N HIS A 31 3.00 -9.32 -2.40
CA HIS A 31 1.96 -10.35 -2.40
C HIS A 31 2.58 -11.73 -2.11
N PRO A 32 1.87 -12.70 -1.49
CA PRO A 32 0.51 -12.63 -0.90
C PRO A 32 0.53 -12.31 0.60
N ILE A 33 -0.41 -11.50 1.10
CA ILE A 33 -0.54 -11.26 2.55
C ILE A 33 -1.10 -12.50 3.27
N GLY A 34 -2.12 -13.14 2.69
CA GLY A 34 -2.92 -14.16 3.39
C GLY A 34 -2.20 -15.48 3.71
N SER A 35 -1.07 -15.76 3.07
CA SER A 35 -0.30 -17.00 3.31
C SER A 35 1.04 -16.75 4.00
N CYS A 36 1.26 -15.56 4.56
CA CYS A 36 2.50 -15.28 5.26
C CYS A 36 2.49 -15.74 6.71
N THR A 37 3.67 -16.17 7.15
CA THR A 37 3.99 -16.32 8.56
C THR A 37 4.00 -14.96 9.25
N LEU A 38 3.88 -14.95 10.58
CA LEU A 38 3.93 -13.71 11.36
C LEU A 38 5.24 -12.91 11.15
N PRO A 39 6.44 -13.54 11.12
CA PRO A 39 7.67 -12.81 10.83
C PRO A 39 7.66 -12.13 9.46
N GLU A 40 7.22 -12.82 8.41
CA GLU A 40 7.14 -12.25 7.06
C GLU A 40 6.11 -11.11 6.98
N LEU A 41 4.98 -11.27 7.67
CA LEU A 41 3.96 -10.23 7.76
C LEU A 41 4.50 -8.98 8.47
N LYS A 42 5.30 -9.16 9.53
CA LYS A 42 5.96 -8.06 10.23
C LYS A 42 6.90 -7.29 9.30
N THR A 43 7.75 -7.98 8.54
CA THR A 43 8.64 -7.33 7.56
C THR A 43 7.86 -6.51 6.53
N ARG A 44 6.71 -7.01 6.05
CA ARG A 44 5.87 -6.24 5.12
C ARG A 44 5.17 -5.05 5.78
N ALA A 45 4.77 -5.20 7.04
CA ALA A 45 4.21 -4.10 7.82
C ALA A 45 5.24 -2.97 8.02
N GLU A 46 6.51 -3.32 8.28
CA GLU A 46 7.61 -2.35 8.38
C GLU A 46 7.80 -1.58 7.05
N VAL A 47 7.75 -2.27 5.92
CA VAL A 47 7.80 -1.65 4.58
C VAL A 47 6.61 -0.71 4.33
N ALA A 48 5.40 -1.11 4.73
CA ALA A 48 4.22 -0.25 4.62
C ALA A 48 4.32 0.97 5.54
N TYR A 49 4.86 0.80 6.74
CA TYR A 49 5.01 1.85 7.74
C TYR A 49 5.93 2.96 7.25
N GLU A 50 7.10 2.65 6.71
CA GLU A 50 8.02 3.69 6.21
C GLU A 50 7.41 4.49 5.04
N GLN A 51 6.70 3.82 4.13
CA GLN A 51 5.96 4.51 3.06
C GLN A 51 4.82 5.37 3.61
N ALA A 52 4.08 4.86 4.59
CA ALA A 52 2.97 5.58 5.22
C ALA A 52 3.46 6.84 5.93
N ARG A 53 4.61 6.77 6.61
CA ARG A 53 5.22 7.94 7.25
C ARG A 53 5.50 9.05 6.24
N ALA A 54 6.08 8.74 5.09
CA ALA A 54 6.32 9.74 4.05
C ALA A 54 5.01 10.39 3.58
N ILE A 55 3.96 9.59 3.38
CA ILE A 55 2.65 10.10 2.94
C ILE A 55 1.96 10.96 4.01
N LEU A 56 2.04 10.56 5.28
CA LEU A 56 1.23 11.14 6.36
C LEU A 56 1.93 12.26 7.13
N LEU A 57 3.26 12.34 7.07
CA LEU A 57 4.07 13.27 7.84
C LEU A 57 4.78 14.32 6.97
N GLU A 58 4.54 14.35 5.66
CA GLU A 58 4.89 15.51 4.84
C GLU A 58 4.01 16.72 5.23
N PRO A 59 4.57 17.94 5.26
CA PRO A 59 3.85 19.17 5.65
C PRO A 59 2.81 19.63 4.63
#